data_AF-W7W087-F1
#
_entry.id   AF-W7W087-F1
#
_cell.length_a   1.000
_cell.length_b   1.000
_cell.length_c   1.000
_cell.angle_alpha   90.00
_cell.angle_beta   90.00
_cell.angle_gamma   90.00
#
_symmetry.space_group_name_H-M   'P 1'
#
loop_
_entity.id
_entity.type
_entity.pdbx_description
1 polymer ?
#
loop_
_entity_poly.entity_id
_entity_poly.type
_entity_poly.pdbx_seq_one_letter_code
_entity_poly.pdbx_strand_id
1 'polypeptide(L)'
;MASAGLRREATGAATGWRGDVVATAKRALRAGEVLDGEGGYTVYGKLMPAAASLAGGYLPLGLAHKVRLKRDIADGRPVGWNDVEFDARSEAVQFRREMEAAFR
;
A
#
# COMPACT_ATOMS: atom_id res chain seq x y z
N MET A 1 21.28 -7.30 -15.65
CA MET A 1 22.06 -7.65 -14.44
C MET A 1 23.57 -7.44 -14.58
N ALA A 2 24.16 -7.37 -15.78
CA ALA A 2 25.60 -7.13 -15.98
C ALA A 2 26.12 -5.79 -15.41
N SER A 3 25.35 -4.70 -15.48
CA SER A 3 25.77 -3.40 -14.91
C SER A 3 25.99 -3.44 -13.39
N ALA A 4 25.09 -4.10 -12.66
CA ALA A 4 25.21 -4.23 -11.21
C ALA A 4 26.36 -5.16 -10.82
N GLY A 5 26.48 -6.33 -11.47
CA GLY A 5 27.48 -7.34 -11.14
C GLY A 5 28.91 -7.00 -11.54
N LEU A 6 29.11 -6.32 -12.68
CA LEU A 6 30.46 -6.04 -13.21
C LEU A 6 30.89 -4.60 -13.00
N ARG A 7 29.94 -3.65 -12.99
CA ARG A 7 30.26 -2.21 -12.96
C ARG A 7 29.86 -1.53 -11.65
N ARG A 8 29.29 -2.28 -10.69
CA ARG A 8 28.74 -1.75 -9.43
C ARG A 8 27.80 -0.56 -9.65
N GLU A 9 27.14 -0.53 -10.79
CA GLU A 9 26.23 0.54 -11.18
C GLU A 9 24.79 0.08 -10.91
N ALA A 10 24.07 0.83 -10.08
CA ALA A 10 22.65 0.59 -9.86
C ALA A 10 21.89 0.78 -11.19
N THR A 11 21.08 -0.19 -11.57
CA THR A 11 20.25 -0.10 -12.78
C THR A 11 19.02 0.78 -12.60
N GLY A 12 18.79 1.25 -11.37
CA GLY A 12 17.76 2.20 -10.99
C GLY A 12 17.82 2.47 -9.48
N ALA A 13 17.55 3.71 -9.09
CA ALA A 13 17.42 4.12 -7.70
C ALA A 13 16.26 5.12 -7.61
N ALA A 14 15.44 5.00 -6.56
CA ALA A 14 14.38 5.96 -6.32
C ALA A 14 14.99 7.34 -6.00
N THR A 15 14.53 8.38 -6.69
CA THR A 15 14.99 9.76 -6.48
C THR A 15 14.03 10.58 -5.62
N GLY A 16 13.00 9.94 -5.08
CA GLY A 16 11.95 10.56 -4.26
C GLY A 16 10.62 9.83 -4.40
N TRP A 17 9.71 10.10 -3.46
CA TRP A 17 8.38 9.51 -3.44
C TRP A 17 7.36 10.42 -4.11
N ARG A 18 6.98 10.11 -5.35
CA ARG A 18 6.04 10.92 -6.17
C ARG A 18 4.68 10.28 -6.35
N GLY A 19 4.62 8.96 -6.26
CA GLY A 19 3.39 8.19 -6.45
C GLY A 19 3.33 7.01 -5.48
N ASP A 20 2.12 6.55 -5.26
CA ASP A 20 1.78 5.41 -4.42
C ASP A 20 0.81 4.50 -5.17
N VAL A 21 0.85 3.20 -4.85
CA VAL A 21 -0.10 2.23 -5.38
C VAL A 21 -1.04 1.86 -4.25
N VAL A 22 -2.22 2.49 -4.23
CA VAL A 22 -3.19 2.33 -3.14
C VAL A 22 -4.07 1.11 -3.37
N ALA A 23 -4.36 0.38 -2.30
CA ALA A 23 -5.33 -0.71 -2.33
C ALA A 23 -6.73 -0.12 -2.57
N THR A 24 -7.38 -0.53 -3.66
CA THR A 24 -8.73 -0.07 -4.02
C THR A 24 -9.65 -1.27 -4.10
N ALA A 25 -10.83 -1.17 -3.46
CA ALA A 25 -11.81 -2.24 -3.44
C ALA A 25 -12.27 -2.57 -4.88
N LYS A 26 -12.29 -3.87 -5.20
CA LYS A 26 -12.74 -4.41 -6.50
C LYS A 26 -14.23 -4.73 -6.53
N ARG A 27 -14.85 -4.76 -5.34
CA ARG A 27 -16.27 -4.95 -5.07
C ARG A 27 -16.59 -4.31 -3.72
N ALA A 28 -17.86 -4.28 -3.34
CA ALA A 28 -18.21 -3.98 -1.95
C ALA A 28 -17.61 -5.04 -1.00
N LEU A 29 -16.95 -4.58 0.06
CA LEU A 29 -16.31 -5.37 1.10
C LEU A 29 -17.00 -5.09 2.44
N ARG A 30 -17.10 -6.10 3.29
CA ARG A 30 -17.74 -6.03 4.61
C ARG A 30 -16.70 -6.06 5.73
N ALA A 31 -17.08 -5.46 6.85
CA ALA A 31 -16.34 -5.58 8.10
C ALA A 31 -16.07 -7.05 8.43
N GLY A 32 -14.87 -7.35 8.91
CA GLY A 32 -14.42 -8.69 9.25
C GLY A 32 -13.88 -9.50 8.07
N GLU A 33 -14.11 -9.11 6.80
CA GLU A 33 -13.48 -9.76 5.65
C GLU A 33 -11.96 -9.57 5.68
N VAL A 34 -11.23 -10.57 5.17
CA VAL A 34 -9.76 -10.52 5.04
C VAL A 34 -9.40 -10.24 3.59
N LEU A 35 -8.60 -9.21 3.37
CA LEU A 35 -8.12 -8.85 2.04
C LEU A 35 -7.11 -9.89 1.53
N ASP A 36 -7.29 -10.31 0.29
CA ASP A 36 -6.41 -11.25 -0.41
C ASP A 36 -5.23 -10.58 -1.12
N GLY A 37 -5.18 -9.24 -1.16
CA GLY A 37 -4.05 -8.46 -1.68
C GLY A 37 -3.99 -8.39 -3.21
N GLU A 38 -2.78 -8.22 -3.75
CA GLU A 38 -2.54 -8.14 -5.20
C GLU A 38 -2.94 -9.43 -5.93
N GLY A 39 -3.56 -9.30 -7.12
CA GLY A 39 -3.93 -10.44 -7.97
C GLY A 39 -5.18 -11.20 -7.52
N GLY A 40 -5.78 -10.81 -6.39
CA GLY A 40 -6.97 -11.43 -5.83
C GLY A 40 -8.30 -10.83 -6.33
N TYR A 41 -9.32 -11.05 -5.49
CA TYR A 41 -10.71 -10.68 -5.72
C TYR A 41 -11.16 -9.50 -4.87
N THR A 42 -10.43 -9.14 -3.80
CA THR A 42 -10.87 -8.10 -2.86
C THR A 42 -10.42 -6.70 -3.28
N VAL A 43 -9.17 -6.56 -3.72
CA VAL A 43 -8.57 -5.26 -4.05
C VAL A 43 -7.71 -5.31 -5.32
N TYR A 44 -7.48 -4.14 -5.91
CA TYR A 44 -6.50 -3.93 -6.96
C TYR A 44 -5.66 -2.68 -6.66
N GLY A 45 -4.50 -2.54 -7.32
CA GLY A 45 -3.64 -1.38 -7.17
C GLY A 45 -4.07 -0.23 -8.05
N LYS A 46 -4.22 0.95 -7.47
CA LYS A 46 -4.49 2.19 -8.21
C LYS A 46 -3.37 3.19 -7.97
N LEU A 47 -2.77 3.69 -9.06
CA LEU A 47 -1.77 4.75 -8.97
C LEU A 47 -2.41 6.03 -8.43
N MET A 48 -1.73 6.66 -7.47
CA MET A 48 -2.13 7.93 -6.87
C MET A 48 -0.90 8.80 -6.60
N PRO A 49 -0.98 10.14 -6.71
CA PRO A 49 0.08 11.02 -6.23
C PRO A 49 0.38 10.77 -4.74
N ALA A 50 1.66 10.72 -4.36
CA ALA A 50 2.07 10.42 -2.98
C ALA A 50 1.42 11.36 -1.96
N ALA A 51 1.36 12.66 -2.25
CA ALA A 51 0.74 13.66 -1.39
C ALA A 51 -0.78 13.39 -1.16
N ALA A 52 -1.50 12.96 -2.20
CA ALA A 52 -2.91 12.61 -2.08
C ALA A 52 -3.11 11.32 -1.27
N SER A 53 -2.22 10.33 -1.46
CA SER A 53 -2.23 9.08 -0.68
C SER A 53 -2.01 9.34 0.81
N LEU A 54 -1.01 10.17 1.13
CA LEU A 54 -0.70 10.62 2.48
C LEU A 54 -1.86 11.38 3.13
N ALA A 55 -2.41 12.37 2.43
CA ALA A 55 -3.52 13.16 2.94
C ALA A 55 -4.78 12.30 3.21
N GLY A 56 -5.01 11.29 2.37
CA GLY A 56 -6.11 10.33 2.53
C GLY A 56 -5.84 9.20 3.54
N GLY A 57 -4.59 9.02 3.99
CA GLY A 57 -4.20 7.92 4.86
C GLY A 57 -4.41 6.55 4.23
N TYR A 58 -4.16 6.42 2.93
CA TYR A 58 -4.46 5.20 2.18
C TYR A 58 -3.45 4.07 2.42
N LEU A 59 -3.98 2.85 2.44
CA LEU A 59 -3.21 1.62 2.62
C LEU A 59 -2.52 1.27 1.29
N PRO A 60 -1.19 1.12 1.26
CA PRO A 60 -0.50 0.67 0.06
C PRO A 60 -0.83 -0.79 -0.24
N LEU A 61 -0.99 -1.13 -1.53
CA LEU A 61 -1.36 -2.48 -1.97
C LEU A 61 -0.41 -3.55 -1.44
N GLY A 62 0.90 -3.26 -1.41
CA GLY A 62 1.91 -4.20 -0.92
C GLY A 62 1.76 -4.59 0.56
N LEU A 63 0.98 -3.83 1.35
CA LEU A 63 0.67 -4.12 2.74
C LEU A 63 -0.78 -4.55 2.96
N ALA A 64 -1.56 -4.72 1.88
CA ALA A 64 -2.98 -5.07 1.94
C ALA A 64 -3.24 -6.59 1.87
N HIS A 65 -2.19 -7.42 1.94
CA HIS A 65 -2.35 -8.87 1.92
C HIS A 65 -2.62 -9.42 3.33
N LYS A 66 -3.65 -10.26 3.48
CA LYS A 66 -4.05 -10.90 4.74
C LYS A 66 -4.38 -9.93 5.88
N VAL A 67 -4.85 -8.73 5.56
CA VAL A 67 -5.33 -7.74 6.56
C VAL A 67 -6.84 -7.81 6.69
N ARG A 68 -7.34 -7.71 7.93
CA ARG A 68 -8.79 -7.77 8.22
C ARG A 68 -9.40 -6.38 8.17
N LEU A 69 -10.59 -6.26 7.58
CA LEU A 69 -11.37 -5.02 7.59
C LEU A 69 -12.05 -4.78 8.93
N LYS A 70 -12.00 -3.54 9.41
CA LYS A 70 -12.70 -3.03 10.60
C LYS A 70 -14.09 -2.48 10.28
N ARG A 71 -14.32 -2.09 9.02
CA ARG A 71 -15.60 -1.54 8.54
C ARG A 71 -15.86 -1.88 7.08
N ASP A 72 -17.10 -1.68 6.65
CA ASP A 72 -17.52 -1.85 5.26
C ASP A 72 -16.85 -0.82 4.33
N ILE A 73 -16.51 -1.26 3.12
CA ILE A 73 -15.92 -0.44 2.05
C ILE A 73 -16.72 -0.64 0.77
N ALA A 74 -17.19 0.46 0.18
CA ALA A 74 -17.93 0.41 -1.07
C ALA A 74 -17.01 0.06 -2.26
N ASP A 75 -17.62 -0.47 -3.32
CA ASP A 75 -16.91 -0.79 -4.56
C ASP A 75 -16.15 0.43 -5.13
N GLY A 76 -14.95 0.20 -5.63
CA GLY A 76 -14.07 1.21 -6.22
C GLY A 76 -13.47 2.21 -5.23
N ARG A 77 -13.71 2.06 -3.91
CA ARG A 77 -13.17 2.97 -2.89
C ARG A 77 -11.74 2.56 -2.47
N PRO A 78 -10.84 3.54 -2.27
CA PRO A 78 -9.55 3.28 -1.64
C PRO A 78 -9.73 2.79 -0.21
N VAL A 79 -8.93 1.80 0.17
CA VAL A 79 -8.81 1.29 1.55
C VAL A 79 -7.73 2.10 2.27
N GLY A 80 -8.01 2.52 3.50
CA GLY A 80 -7.08 3.26 4.35
C GLY A 80 -6.60 2.49 5.57
N TRP A 81 -5.60 3.03 6.25
CA TRP A 81 -5.08 2.48 7.50
C TRP A 81 -6.15 2.35 8.59
N ASN A 82 -7.11 3.28 8.60
CA ASN A 82 -8.23 3.26 9.53
C ASN A 82 -9.30 2.22 9.16
N ASP A 83 -9.22 1.59 7.99
CA ASP A 83 -10.16 0.55 7.55
C ASP A 83 -9.70 -0.85 7.93
N VAL A 84 -8.42 -1.05 8.24
CA VAL A 84 -7.84 -2.38 8.44
C VAL A 84 -7.19 -2.57 9.81
N GLU A 85 -7.16 -3.82 10.25
CA GLU A 85 -6.26 -4.29 11.29
C GLU A 85 -4.87 -4.52 10.69
N PHE A 86 -3.83 -4.09 11.40
CA PHE A 86 -2.44 -4.30 10.99
C PHE A 86 -1.57 -4.47 12.23
N ASP A 87 -0.50 -5.27 12.13
CA ASP A 87 0.48 -5.41 13.21
C ASP A 87 1.50 -4.26 13.12
N ALA A 88 1.46 -3.35 14.08
CA ALA A 88 2.40 -2.23 14.18
C ALA A 88 3.86 -2.67 14.48
N ARG A 89 4.08 -3.95 14.83
CA ARG A 89 5.41 -4.54 15.02
C ARG A 89 5.98 -5.14 13.74
N SER A 90 5.19 -5.21 12.66
CA SER A 90 5.69 -5.64 11.35
C SER A 90 6.70 -4.62 10.84
N GLU A 91 7.92 -5.06 10.53
CA GLU A 91 8.98 -4.22 9.99
C GLU A 91 8.53 -3.48 8.73
N ALA A 92 7.77 -4.14 7.85
CA ALA A 92 7.24 -3.54 6.63
C ALA A 92 6.24 -2.41 6.93
N VAL A 93 5.41 -2.58 7.97
CA VAL A 93 4.50 -1.52 8.44
C VAL A 93 5.32 -0.39 9.04
N GLN A 94 6.25 -0.67 9.95
CA GLN A 94 7.10 0.34 10.59
C GLN A 94 7.84 1.19 9.55
N PHE A 95 8.52 0.55 8.60
CA PHE A 95 9.22 1.23 7.52
C PHE A 95 8.29 2.13 6.69
N ARG A 96 7.10 1.63 6.33
CA ARG A 96 6.11 2.45 5.63
C ARG A 96 5.64 3.64 6.47
N ARG A 97 5.42 3.47 7.77
CA ARG A 97 5.01 4.57 8.68
C ARG A 97 6.14 5.60 8.85
N GLU A 98 7.39 5.17 8.91
CA GLU A 98 8.56 6.06 8.91
C GLU A 98 8.66 6.85 7.60
N MET A 99 8.46 6.19 6.46
CA MET A 99 8.41 6.84 5.16
C MET A 99 7.26 7.85 5.09
N GLU A 100 6.07 7.53 5.60
CA GLU A 100 4.97 8.49 5.65
C GLU A 100 5.30 9.73 6.51
N ALA A 101 6.02 9.54 7.62
CA ALA A 101 6.44 10.64 8.50
C ALA A 101 7.52 11.52 7.88
N ALA A 102 8.47 10.93 7.15
CA ALA A 102 9.58 11.66 6.52
C ALA A 102 9.14 12.53 5.31
N PHE A 103 8.00 12.21 4.70
CA PHE A 103 7.49 12.88 3.50
C PHE A 103 6.15 13.62 3.74
N ARG A 104 5.80 13.87 5.01
CA ARG A 104 4.59 14.59 5.40
C ARG A 104 4.72 16.10 5.22
#